data_AF-T2J357-F1
#
_entry.id   AF-T2J357-F1
#
_cell.length_a   1.000
_cell.length_b   1.000
_cell.length_c   1.000
_cell.angle_alpha   90.00
_cell.angle_beta   90.00
_cell.angle_gamma   90.00
#
_symmetry.space_group_name_H-M   'P 1'
#
loop_
_entity.id
_entity.type
_entity.pdbx_description
1 polymer ?
#
loop_
_entity_poly.entity_id
_entity_poly.type
_entity_poly.pdbx_seq_one_letter_code
_entity_poly.pdbx_strand_id
1 'polypeptide(L)' 'MKKKYVYWQNDDMWLGYFEEYPDYWTQGETEEELKENLLDIYHELTSNNLSHIRKVAELEVL' A
#
# COMPACT_ATOMS: atom_id res chain seq x y z
N MET A 1 -4.85 13.38 6.08
CA MET A 1 -4.40 12.30 6.98
C MET A 1 -3.15 11.68 6.38
N LYS A 2 -2.11 11.34 7.15
CA LYS A 2 -0.90 10.67 6.62
C LYS A 2 -1.02 9.16 6.82
N LYS A 3 -0.58 8.38 5.83
CA LYS A 3 -0.49 6.91 5.88
C LYS A 3 0.98 6.49 5.84
N LYS A 4 1.33 5.43 6.57
CA LYS A 4 2.67 4.86 6.54
C LYS A 4 2.77 3.86 5.38
N TYR A 5 3.86 3.92 4.64
CA TYR A 5 4.17 3.00 3.56
C TYR A 5 5.63 2.56 3.68
N VAL A 6 5.88 1.32 3.28
CA VAL A 6 7.21 0.76 3.14
C VAL A 6 7.63 0.94 1.69
N TYR A 7 8.86 1.36 1.47
CA TYR A 7 9.42 1.54 0.14
C TYR A 7 10.88 1.16 0.10
N TRP A 8 11.34 0.73 -1.07
CA TRP A 8 12.73 0.41 -1.34
C TRP A 8 13.01 0.57 -2.83
N GLN A 9 14.28 0.64 -3.18
CA GLN A 9 14.73 0.60 -4.56
C GLN A 9 15.19 -0.82 -4.90
N ASN A 10 14.78 -1.33 -6.05
CA ASN A 10 15.26 -2.58 -6.63
C ASN A 10 15.57 -2.33 -8.11
N ASP A 11 16.85 -2.46 -8.48
CA ASP A 11 17.37 -2.03 -9.78
C ASP A 11 16.97 -0.56 -10.08
N ASP A 12 16.41 -0.30 -11.25
CA ASP A 12 16.00 1.03 -11.69
C ASP A 12 14.56 1.41 -11.23
N MET A 13 13.93 0.59 -10.38
CA MET A 13 12.55 0.80 -9.94
C MET A 13 12.45 1.09 -8.45
N TRP A 14 11.56 2.01 -8.10
CA TRP A 14 11.05 2.20 -6.75
C TRP A 14 9.85 1.29 -6.53
N LEU A 15 9.80 0.59 -5.41
CA LEU A 15 8.69 -0.28 -5.03
C LEU A 15 8.16 0.11 -3.66
N GLY A 16 6.89 -0.17 -3.40
CA GLY A 16 6.32 0.05 -2.08
C GLY A 16 4.88 -0.39 -1.93
N TYR A 17 4.42 -0.32 -0.68
CA TYR A 17 3.05 -0.65 -0.26
C TYR A 17 2.73 0.03 1.07
N PHE A 18 1.44 0.21 1.39
CA PHE A 18 1.05 0.71 2.71
C PHE A 18 1.16 -0.36 3.79
N GLU A 19 1.60 0.00 5.00
CA GLU A 19 1.67 -0.96 6.13
C GLU A 19 0.33 -1.65 6.42
N GLU A 20 -0.79 -0.93 6.21
CA GLU A 20 -2.15 -1.46 6.39
C GLU A 20 -2.58 -2.44 5.26
N TYR A 21 -1.85 -2.45 4.15
CA TYR A 21 -2.14 -3.19 2.92
C TYR A 21 -0.88 -3.88 2.37
N PRO A 22 -0.22 -4.76 3.15
CA PRO A 22 1.10 -5.30 2.82
C PRO A 22 1.11 -6.23 1.60
N ASP A 23 -0.06 -6.55 1.04
CA ASP A 23 -0.21 -7.44 -0.11
C ASP A 23 -0.41 -6.69 -1.44
N TYR A 24 -0.54 -5.37 -1.37
CA TYR A 24 -0.90 -4.52 -2.49
C TYR A 24 0.29 -3.61 -2.82
N TRP A 25 1.22 -4.16 -3.58
CA TRP A 25 2.46 -3.48 -3.95
C TRP A 25 2.29 -2.72 -5.26
N THR A 26 3.06 -1.66 -5.40
CA THR A 26 3.22 -0.92 -6.64
C THR A 26 4.64 -0.45 -6.82
N GLN A 27 4.91 0.14 -7.98
CA GLN A 27 6.23 0.55 -8.38
C GLN A 27 6.19 1.85 -9.21
N GLY A 28 7.33 2.53 -9.33
CA GLY A 28 7.53 3.68 -10.22
C GLY A 28 9.00 3.79 -10.63
N GLU A 29 9.28 4.44 -11.76
CA GLU A 29 10.67 4.70 -12.20
C GLU A 29 11.32 5.79 -11.33
N THR A 30 10.50 6.63 -10.70
CA THR A 30 10.90 7.64 -9.72
C THR A 30 10.18 7.47 -8.38
N GLU A 31 10.72 8.08 -7.31
CA GLU A 31 10.07 8.08 -6.00
C GLU A 31 8.71 8.82 -6.05
N GLU A 32 8.62 9.86 -6.87
CA GLU A 32 7.38 10.59 -7.15
C GLU A 32 6.33 9.71 -7.80
N GLU A 33 6.68 8.97 -8.86
CA GLU A 33 5.76 8.02 -9.51
C GLU A 33 5.31 6.91 -8.57
N LEU A 34 6.20 6.39 -7.72
CA LEU A 34 5.81 5.43 -6.70
C LEU A 34 4.72 6.02 -5.79
N LYS A 35 4.85 7.29 -5.37
CA LYS A 35 3.87 7.95 -4.50
C LYS A 35 2.53 8.18 -5.21
N GLU A 36 2.55 8.53 -6.49
CA GLU A 36 1.34 8.65 -7.31
C GLU A 36 0.62 7.29 -7.40
N ASN A 37 1.35 6.23 -7.75
CA ASN A 37 0.78 4.89 -7.87
C ASN A 37 0.29 4.33 -6.52
N LEU A 38 0.94 4.67 -5.41
CA LEU A 38 0.47 4.36 -4.07
C LEU A 38 -0.87 5.06 -3.79
N LEU A 39 -1.03 6.33 -4.19
CA LEU A 39 -2.28 7.06 -3.97
C LEU A 39 -3.44 6.42 -4.75
N ASP A 40 -3.21 6.01 -6.00
CA ASP A 40 -4.21 5.33 -6.83
C ASP A 40 -4.68 4.02 -6.19
N ILE A 41 -3.75 3.17 -5.77
CA ILE A 41 -4.10 1.92 -5.07
C ILE A 41 -4.80 2.21 -3.75
N TYR A 42 -4.42 3.25 -3.00
CA TYR A 42 -5.14 3.61 -1.78
C TYR A 42 -6.60 3.93 -2.07
N HIS A 43 -6.88 4.67 -3.13
CA HIS A 43 -8.25 5.01 -3.54
C HIS A 43 -9.05 3.77 -3.92
N GLU A 44 -8.45 2.81 -4.62
CA GLU A 44 -9.10 1.53 -4.93
C GLU A 44 -9.41 0.72 -3.67
N LEU A 45 -8.42 0.54 -2.80
CA LEU A 45 -8.52 -0.25 -1.56
C LEU A 45 -9.48 0.33 -0.52
N THR A 46 -9.69 1.65 -0.56
CA THR A 46 -10.63 2.35 0.33
C THR A 46 -11.99 2.61 -0.30
N SER A 47 -12.18 2.23 -1.57
CA SER A 47 -13.49 2.24 -2.19
C SER A 47 -14.36 1.13 -1.58
N ASN A 48 -15.63 1.43 -1.26
CA ASN A 48 -16.57 0.52 -0.58
C ASN A 48 -16.98 -0.72 -1.39
N ASN A 49 -16.30 -1.01 -2.50
CA ASN A 49 -16.72 -2.02 -3.47
C ASN A 49 -15.88 -3.30 -3.42
N LEU A 50 -14.80 -3.35 -2.63
CA LEU A 50 -13.89 -4.49 -2.58
C LEU A 50 -14.13 -5.34 -1.32
N SER A 51 -14.76 -6.50 -1.50
CA SER A 51 -15.05 -7.48 -0.43
C SER A 51 -13.86 -8.36 -0.03
N HIS A 52 -12.74 -8.24 -0.73
CA HIS A 52 -11.58 -9.14 -0.61
C HIS A 52 -10.33 -8.47 -0.05
N ILE A 53 -10.47 -7.29 0.57
CA ILE A 53 -9.35 -6.56 1.17
C ILE A 53 -9.03 -7.14 2.54
N ARG A 54 -7.82 -7.68 2.69
CA ARG A 54 -7.34 -8.19 3.97
C ARG A 54 -7.14 -7.05 4.97
N LYS A 55 -7.47 -7.29 6.23
CA LYS A 55 -7.33 -6.36 7.34
C LYS A 55 -6.66 -7.06 8.50
N VAL A 56 -5.86 -6.32 9.25
CA VAL A 56 -5.29 -6.77 10.51
C VAL A 56 -6.26 -6.39 11.64
N ALA A 57 -6.50 -7.33 12.55
CA ALA A 57 -7.26 -7.10 13.77
C ALA A 57 -6.52 -7.73 14.95
N GLU A 58 -6.72 -7.17 16.13
CA GLU A 58 -6.18 -7.70 17.37
C GLU A 58 -7.26 -8.55 18.06
N LEU A 59 -6.85 -9.66 18.65
CA LEU A 59 -7.71 -10.53 19.45
C LEU A 59 -7.02 -10.78 20.79
N GLU A 60 -7.74 -10.53 21.88
CA GLU A 60 -7.28 -10.91 23.21
C GLU A 60 -7.34 -12.44 23.36
N VAL A 61 -6.21 -13.05 23.70
CA VAL A 61 -6.09 -14.49 23.91
C VAL A 61 -5.86 -14.70 25.41
N LEU A 62 -6.97 -14.83 26.14
CA LEU A 62 -6.98 -15.16 27.57
C LEU A 62 -6.39 -16.56 27.83
#